data_AF-A0A9Q4BLA8-F1
#
_entry.id   AF-A0A9Q4BLA8-F1
#
_cell.length_a   1.000
_cell.length_b   1.000
_cell.length_c   1.000
_cell.angle_alpha   90.00
_cell.angle_beta   90.00
_cell.angle_gamma   90.00
#
_symmetry.space_group_name_H-M   'P 1'
#
loop_
_entity.id
_entity.type
_entity.pdbx_description
1 polymer ?
#
loop_
_entity_poly.entity_id
_entity_poly.type
_entity_poly.pdbx_seq_one_letter_code
_entity_poly.pdbx_strand_id
1 'polypeptide(L)' 'MTFLLFQLIILNEDHLRPVLSDYLLYYNRQRTHLGINKDSPEGRPVETAGKIGKKQAVNGLYHVYFRQAA' A
#
# COMPACT_ATOMS: atom_id res chain seq x y z
N MET A 1 -2.95 -18.80 4.62
CA MET A 1 -3.33 -17.37 4.64
C MET A 1 -2.24 -16.62 5.39
N THR A 2 -1.20 -16.19 4.69
CA THR A 2 -0.01 -15.60 5.31
C THR A 2 -0.30 -14.13 5.58
N PHE A 3 -0.78 -13.80 6.78
CA PHE A 3 -0.76 -12.41 7.23
C PHE A 3 0.69 -12.06 7.49
N LEU A 4 1.27 -11.32 6.55
CA LEU A 4 2.56 -10.67 6.72
C LEU A 4 2.45 -9.77 7.96
N LEU A 5 3.10 -10.20 9.04
CA LEU A 5 3.23 -9.49 10.30
C LEU A 5 4.28 -8.38 10.08
N PHE A 6 3.87 -7.13 10.21
CA PHE A 6 4.80 -6.00 10.25
C PHE A 6 4.77 -5.43 11.65
N GLN A 7 5.95 -5.22 12.22
CA GLN A 7 6.09 -4.60 13.54
C GLN A 7 6.58 -3.18 13.36
N LEU A 8 5.69 -2.20 13.57
CA LEU A 8 6.02 -0.79 13.63
C LEU A 8 5.95 -0.36 15.10
N ILE A 9 7.02 0.28 15.59
CA ILE A 9 7.08 0.79 16.96
C ILE A 9 6.45 2.17 16.98
N ILE A 10 5.30 2.27 17.65
CA ILE A 10 4.59 3.54 17.86
C ILE A 10 5.15 4.19 19.13
N LEU A 11 5.57 5.45 19.02
CA LEU A 11 6.28 6.15 20.11
C LEU A 11 5.33 6.99 20.97
N ASN A 12 4.31 7.59 20.36
CA ASN A 12 3.25 8.36 21.00
C ASN A 12 2.07 8.51 20.04
N GLU A 13 1.00 9.18 20.49
CA GLU A 13 -0.19 9.40 19.68
C GLU A 13 0.08 10.28 18.45
N ASP A 14 0.93 11.30 18.59
CA ASP A 14 1.31 12.21 17.50
C ASP A 14 2.06 11.47 16.38
N HIS A 15 2.82 10.43 16.72
CA HIS A 15 3.46 9.53 15.77
C HIS A 15 2.47 8.53 15.19
N LEU A 16 1.49 8.05 15.96
CA LEU A 16 0.50 7.08 15.52
C LEU A 16 -0.40 7.61 14.40
N ARG A 17 -0.94 8.83 14.57
CA ARG A 17 -1.92 9.42 13.65
C ARG A 17 -1.45 9.46 12.19
N PRO A 18 -0.26 10.00 11.85
CA PRO A 18 0.22 10.02 10.47
C PRO A 18 0.52 8.60 9.95
N VAL A 19 1.11 7.73 10.78
CA VAL A 19 1.41 6.34 10.38
C VAL A 19 0.14 5.57 10.02
N LEU A 20 -0.91 5.69 10.84
CA LEU A 20 -2.18 5.01 10.59
C LEU A 20 -2.86 5.57 9.34
N SER A 21 -2.80 6.88 9.13
CA SER A 21 -3.34 7.52 7.93
C SER A 21 -2.64 7.00 6.66
N ASP A 22 -1.31 6.92 6.68
CA ASP A 22 -0.50 6.37 5.59
C ASP A 22 -0.80 4.89 5.34
N TYR A 23 -0.98 4.12 6.42
CA TYR A 23 -1.34 2.71 6.33
C TYR A 23 -2.74 2.51 5.73
N LEU A 24 -3.73 3.29 6.13
CA LEU A 24 -5.09 3.21 5.59
C LEU A 24 -5.11 3.59 4.10
N LEU A 25 -4.37 4.63 3.71
CA LEU A 25 -4.20 5.00 2.30
C LEU A 25 -3.57 3.87 1.49
N TYR A 26 -2.52 3.23 2.02
CA TYR A 26 -1.91 2.06 1.38
C TYR A 26 -2.89 0.89 1.26
N TYR A 27 -3.59 0.57 2.34
CA TYR A 27 -4.54 -0.54 2.39
C TYR A 27 -5.67 -0.35 1.36
N ASN A 28 -6.32 0.81 1.38
CA ASN A 28 -7.48 1.08 0.54
C ASN A 28 -7.14 1.21 -0.94
N ARG A 29 -5.94 1.71 -1.29
CA ARG A 29 -5.61 2.02 -2.70
C ARG A 29 -4.74 0.99 -3.37
N GLN A 30 -3.88 0.30 -2.63
CA GLN A 30 -2.79 -0.48 -3.21
C GLN A 30 -2.83 -1.96 -2.80
N ARG A 31 -3.33 -2.27 -1.60
CA ARG A 31 -3.35 -3.67 -1.13
C ARG A 31 -4.40 -4.45 -1.92
N THR A 32 -3.97 -5.57 -2.49
CA THR A 32 -4.86 -6.46 -3.24
C THR A 32 -5.54 -7.44 -2.31
N HIS A 33 -6.84 -7.68 -2.50
CA HIS A 33 -7.64 -8.57 -1.65
C HIS A 33 -8.26 -9.71 -2.47
N LEU A 34 -8.11 -10.94 -2.00
CA LEU A 34 -8.66 -12.12 -2.69
C LEU A 34 -10.20 -12.08 -2.79
N GLY A 35 -10.87 -11.50 -1.79
CA GLY A 35 -12.34 -11.39 -1.76
C GLY A 35 -12.93 -10.40 -2.76
N ILE A 36 -12.11 -9.55 -3.39
CA ILE A 36 -12.52 -8.59 -4.41
C ILE A 36 -11.66 -8.77 -5.67
N ASN A 37 -11.58 -10.00 -6.17
CA ASN A 37 -10.88 -10.33 -7.43
C ASN A 37 -9.42 -9.86 -7.50
N LYS A 38 -8.73 -9.81 -6.35
CA LYS A 38 -7.35 -9.28 -6.23
C LYS A 38 -7.23 -7.78 -6.55
N ASP A 39 -8.32 -7.03 -6.50
CA ASP A 39 -8.30 -5.58 -6.58
C ASP A 39 -8.08 -4.94 -5.19
N SER A 40 -7.89 -3.62 -5.16
CA SER A 40 -7.89 -2.82 -3.95
C SER A 40 -9.30 -2.35 -3.56
N PRO A 41 -9.55 -2.01 -2.29
CA PRO A 41 -10.87 -1.60 -1.83
C PRO A 41 -11.44 -0.36 -2.55
N GLU A 42 -10.61 0.64 -2.84
CA GLU A 42 -11.00 1.82 -3.63
C GLU A 42 -10.92 1.58 -5.16
N GLY A 43 -10.50 0.39 -5.57
CA GLY A 43 -10.19 0.06 -6.96
C GLY A 43 -8.88 0.70 -7.41
N ARG A 44 -8.13 -0.01 -8.27
CA ARG A 44 -6.91 0.51 -8.89
C ARG A 44 -6.96 0.30 -10.41
N PRO A 45 -6.61 1.31 -11.23
CA PRO A 45 -6.43 1.10 -12.66
C PRO A 45 -5.42 -0.01 -12.95
N VAL A 46 -5.73 -0.87 -13.92
CA VAL A 46 -4.80 -1.90 -14.38
C VAL A 46 -3.75 -1.27 -15.29
N GLU A 47 -2.49 -1.36 -14.88
CA GLU A 47 -1.36 -0.79 -15.61
C GLU A 47 -0.73 -1.87 -16.52
N THR A 48 -1.07 -1.86 -17.81
CA THR A 48 -0.68 -2.91 -18.76
C THR A 48 0.65 -2.63 -19.48
N ALA A 49 1.05 -1.37 -19.60
CA ALA A 49 2.22 -0.92 -20.38
C ALA A 49 3.05 0.11 -19.60
N GLY A 50 4.29 0.34 -20.06
CA GLY A 50 5.21 1.32 -19.45
C GLY A 50 6.27 0.72 -18.53
N LYS A 51 7.24 1.56 -18.13
CA LYS A 51 8.37 1.15 -17.29
C LYS A 51 7.91 0.93 -15.85
N ILE A 52 8.38 -0.15 -15.22
CA ILE A 52 8.09 -0.44 -13.81
C ILE A 52 8.85 0.56 -12.93
N GLY A 53 8.09 1.32 -12.15
CA GLY A 53 8.56 2.16 -11.06
C GLY A 53 8.26 1.54 -9.69
N LYS A 54 8.91 2.07 -8.67
CA LYS A 54 8.73 1.69 -7.27
C LYS A 54 8.61 2.96 -6.43
N LYS A 55 7.62 2.99 -5.53
CA LYS A 55 7.45 4.03 -4.52
C LYS A 55 7.40 3.40 -3.14
N GLN A 56 8.02 4.05 -2.16
CA GLN A 56 7.91 3.65 -0.76
C GLN A 56 6.57 4.11 -0.17
N ALA A 57 5.96 3.28 0.69
CA ALA A 57 4.72 3.57 1.40
C ALA A 57 4.84 3.17 2.88
N VAL A 58 4.06 3.82 3.74
CA VAL A 58 4.00 3.55 5.19
C VAL A 58 5.39 3.59 5.82
N ASN A 59 6.04 4.77 5.74
CA ASN A 59 7.41 4.99 6.23
C ASN A 59 8.45 4.00 5.66
N GLY A 60 8.26 3.52 4.43
CA GLY A 60 9.20 2.62 3.75
C GLY A 60 9.04 1.14 4.10
N LEU A 61 8.06 0.79 4.94
CA LEU A 61 7.76 -0.61 5.25
C LEU A 61 7.26 -1.38 4.02
N TYR A 62 6.57 -0.67 3.12
CA TYR A 62 6.01 -1.28 1.93
C TYR A 62 6.53 -0.60 0.67
N HIS A 63 6.55 -1.38 -0.40
CA HIS A 63 6.82 -0.90 -1.73
C HIS A 63 5.58 -1.07 -2.60
N VAL A 64 5.18 0.03 -3.22
CA VAL A 64 4.14 0.05 -4.24
C VAL A 64 4.85 0.05 -5.59
N TYR A 65 4.56 -0.95 -6.40
CA TYR A 65 5.04 -1.05 -7.77
C TYR A 65 3.95 -0.53 -8.71
N PHE A 66 4.36 0.27 -9.67
CA PHE A 66 3.47 0.85 -10.66
C PHE A 66 4.13 0.88 -12.03
N ARG A 67 3.36 0.96 -13.11
CA ARG A 67 3.93 1.28 -14.43
C ARG A 67 3.68 2.74 -14.78
N GLN A 68 4.74 3.45 -15.17
CA GLN A 68 4.64 4.82 -15.66
C GLN A 68 3.87 4.85 -16.98
N ALA A 69 2.94 5.79 -17.14
CA ALA A 69 2.36 6.07 -18.45
C ALA A 69 3.48 6.44 -19.44
N ALA A 70 3.41 5.88 -20.65
CA ALA A 70 4.39 6.08 -21.70
C ALA A 70 4.37 7.51 -22.25
#